data_AF-A0A2L2YQ94-F1
#
_entry.id   AF-A0A2L2YQ94-F1
#
_cell.length_a   1.000
_cell.length_b   1.000
_cell.length_c   1.000
_cell.angle_alpha   90.00
_cell.angle_beta   90.00
_cell.angle_gamma   90.00
#
_symmetry.space_group_name_H-M   'P 1'
#
loop_
_entity.id
_entity.type
_entity.pdbx_description
1 polymer ?
#
loop_
_entity_poly.entity_id
_entity_poly.type
_entity_poly.pdbx_seq_one_letter_code
_entity_poly.pdbx_strand_id
1 'polypeptide(L)' 'MPFVPQEHPNCPNCGKSVYAAEDMLAAGAKWHNSCFKCALCHKWLDSTNATE' A
#
# COMPACT_ATOMS: atom_id res chain seq x y z
N MET A 1 23.63 14.38 -13.49
CA MET A 1 22.89 13.24 -12.91
C MET A 1 21.40 13.52 -13.05
N PRO A 2 20.66 12.80 -13.89
CA PRO A 2 19.21 12.99 -13.97
C PRO A 2 18.59 12.40 -12.71
N PHE A 3 18.10 13.27 -11.82
CA PHE A 3 17.20 12.87 -10.75
C PHE A 3 15.89 12.46 -11.41
N VAL A 4 15.74 11.18 -11.73
CA VAL A 4 14.45 10.62 -12.14
C VAL A 4 13.55 10.73 -10.92
N PRO A 5 12.47 11.52 -10.96
CA PRO A 5 11.51 11.56 -9.87
C PRO A 5 10.93 10.15 -9.76
N GLN A 6 11.06 9.52 -8.59
CA GLN A 6 10.45 8.21 -8.36
C GLN A 6 8.94 8.36 -8.48
N GLU A 7 8.38 7.76 -9.53
CA GLU A 7 6.95 7.66 -9.77
C GLU A 7 6.33 6.69 -8.75
N HIS A 8 5.96 7.23 -7.60
CA HIS A 8 5.33 6.46 -6.53
C HIS A 8 3.87 6.20 -6.86
N PRO A 9 3.43 4.94 -6.96
CA PRO A 9 2.02 4.63 -7.16
C PRO A 9 1.20 5.17 -5.99
N ASN A 10 0.07 5.81 -6.29
CA ASN A 10 -0.82 6.33 -5.26
C ASN A 10 -1.66 5.20 -4.65
N CYS A 11 -1.78 5.20 -3.33
CA CYS A 11 -2.67 4.26 -2.65
C CYS A 11 -4.13 4.61 -2.96
N PRO A 12 -4.94 3.65 -3.43
CA PRO A 12 -6.36 3.91 -3.75
C PRO A 12 -7.24 4.19 -2.52
N ASN A 13 -6.77 3.94 -1.30
CA ASN A 13 -7.52 4.25 -0.08
C ASN A 13 -7.33 5.72 0.36
N CYS A 14 -6.09 6.19 0.43
CA CYS A 14 -5.75 7.50 1.00
C CYS A 14 -5.29 8.53 -0.03
N GLY A 15 -5.07 8.13 -1.30
CA GLY A 15 -4.58 8.98 -2.38
C GLY A 15 -3.11 9.38 -2.28
N LYS A 16 -2.39 8.96 -1.22
CA LYS A 16 -0.99 9.33 -1.00
C LYS A 16 -0.03 8.44 -1.78
N SER A 17 1.14 8.98 -2.11
CA SER A 17 2.25 8.22 -2.71
C SER A 17 2.67 7.06 -1.82
N VAL A 18 2.74 5.86 -2.39
CA VAL A 18 3.25 4.67 -1.73
C VAL A 18 4.76 4.60 -1.99
N TYR A 19 5.53 4.80 -0.94
CA TYR A 19 6.98 4.66 -0.96
C TYR A 19 7.38 3.19 -0.79
N ALA A 20 8.52 2.79 -1.33
CA ALA A 20 9.04 1.41 -1.22
C ALA A 20 9.26 0.94 0.24
N ALA A 21 9.26 1.85 1.22
CA ALA A 21 9.31 1.49 2.64
C ALA A 21 7.95 1.03 3.19
N GLU A 22 6.85 1.45 2.57
CA GLU A 22 5.48 1.18 3.00
C GLU A 22 4.66 0.50 1.89
N ASP A 23 5.32 0.03 0.82
CA ASP A 23 4.64 -0.54 -0.32
C ASP A 23 4.19 -1.98 -0.04
N MET A 24 2.88 -2.16 -0.14
CA MET A 24 2.24 -3.44 0.01
C MET A 24 1.53 -3.77 -1.29
N LEU A 25 1.93 -4.87 -1.92
CA LEU A 25 1.26 -5.37 -3.09
C LEU A 25 0.05 -6.19 -2.66
N ALA A 26 -1.15 -5.69 -2.92
CA ALA A 26 -2.39 -6.37 -2.59
C ALA A 26 -3.42 -6.22 -3.72
N ALA A 27 -4.04 -7.34 -4.09
CA ALA A 27 -4.98 -7.42 -5.22
C ALA A 27 -4.44 -6.79 -6.53
N GLY A 28 -3.12 -6.89 -6.77
CA GLY A 28 -2.46 -6.33 -7.96
C GLY A 28 -2.22 -4.81 -7.93
N ALA A 29 -2.53 -4.12 -6.82
CA ALA A 29 -2.27 -2.70 -6.62
C ALA A 29 -1.28 -2.47 -5.48
N LYS A 30 -0.64 -1.29 -5.46
CA LYS A 30 0.22 -0.84 -4.36
C LYS A 30 -0.61 -0.11 -3.33
N TRP A 31 -0.54 -0.55 -2.09
CA TRP A 31 -1.22 0.03 -0.93
C TRP A 31 -0.19 0.40 0.12
N HIS A 32 -0.54 1.29 1.05
CA HIS A 32 0.23 1.40 2.28
C HIS A 32 -0.09 0.23 3.22
N ASN A 33 0.88 -0.18 4.03
CA ASN A 33 0.70 -1.16 5.11
C ASN A 33 -0.53 -0.87 6.00
N SER A 34 -0.78 0.42 6.25
CA SER A 34 -1.82 0.93 7.14
C SER A 34 -3.08 1.27 6.37
N CYS A 35 -3.06 1.23 5.03
CA CYS A 35 -4.21 1.56 4.20
C CYS A 35 -4.90 0.33 3.62
N PHE A 36 -4.34 -0.87 3.79
CA PHE A 36 -5.00 -2.07 3.33
C PHE A 36 -6.13 -2.44 4.32
N LYS A 37 -7.36 -2.06 3.96
CA LYS A 37 -8.56 -2.25 4.77
C LYS A 37 -9.54 -3.15 4.04
N CYS A 38 -10.03 -4.18 4.72
CA CYS A 38 -11.05 -5.08 4.22
C CYS A 38 -12.36 -4.32 3.98
N ALA A 39 -12.90 -4.34 2.76
CA ALA A 39 -14.21 -3.73 2.49
C ALA A 39 -15.38 -4.51 3.13
N LEU A 40 -15.22 -5.82 3.33
CA LEU A 40 -16.25 -6.67 3.94
C LEU A 40 -16.30 -6.58 5.47
N CYS A 41 -15.12 -6.45 6.09
CA CYS A 41 -14.94 -6.61 7.53
C CYS A 41 -14.40 -5.35 8.21
N HIS A 42 -14.13 -4.29 7.43
CA HIS A 42 -13.61 -2.99 7.86
C HIS A 42 -12.39 -3.06 8.80
N LYS A 43 -11.69 -4.19 8.82
CA LYS A 43 -10.50 -4.41 9.61
C LYS A 43 -9.26 -4.01 8.80
N TRP A 44 -8.30 -3.41 9.49
CA TRP A 44 -6.97 -3.16 8.96
C TRP A 44 -6.28 -4.51 8.80
N LEU A 45 -5.75 -4.76 7.61
CA LEU A 45 -4.95 -5.93 7.30
C LEU A 45 -3.50 -5.44 7.32
N ASP A 46 -2.97 -5.25 8.52
CA ASP A 46 -1.53 -5.06 8.70
C ASP A 46 -0.82 -6.39 8.44
N SER A 47 0.33 -6.34 7.76
CA SER A 47 1.11 -7.50 7.32
C SER A 47 1.59 -8.45 8.44
N THR A 48 1.20 -8.22 9.70
CA THR A 48 1.46 -9.13 10.83
C THR A 48 0.52 -10.34 10.85
N ASN A 49 -0.53 -10.37 10.01
CA ASN A 49 -1.48 -11.50 9.98
C ASN A 49 -1.71 -12.06 8.55
N ALA A 50 -0.64 -12.18 7.76
CA ALA A 50 -0.63 -12.89 6.47
C ALA A 50 0.26 -14.16 6.50
N THR A 51 0.29 -14.83 7.65
CA THR A 51 0.70 -16.23 7.84
C THR A 51 -0.33 -16.73 8.87
N GLU A 52 -1.19 -17.71 8.62
CA GLU A 52 -1.18 -18.91 7.78
C GLU A 52 -2.57 -19.15 7.15
#